data_AF-A0A2T4MWU7-F1
#
_entry.id   AF-A0A2T4MWU7-F1
#
_cell.length_a   1.000
_cell.length_b   1.000
_cell.length_c   1.000
_cell.angle_alpha   90.00
_cell.angle_beta   90.00
_cell.angle_gamma   90.00
#
_symmetry.space_group_name_H-M   'P 1'
#
loop_
_entity.id
_entity.type
_entity.pdbx_description
1 polymer ?
#
loop_
_entity_poly.entity_id
_entity_poly.type
_entity_poly.pdbx_seq_one_letter_code
_entity_poly.pdbx_strand_id
1 'polypeptide(L)'
;MNVEIKLSIEWWLPTEGGNEAVPEGYKDVLMEAAKERVFAMVKDGYREGELNETAVLGLDGEPEDGLEFQGYWRSEETVSND
;
A
#
# COMPACT_ATOMS: atom_id res chain seq x y z
N MET A 1 2.35 29.02 6.78
CA MET A 1 3.17 27.88 6.34
C MET A 1 2.31 26.63 6.44
N ASN A 2 1.90 26.11 5.28
CA ASN A 2 1.19 24.84 5.18
C ASN A 2 2.17 23.79 4.68
N VAL A 3 2.11 22.60 5.29
CA VAL A 3 2.87 21.43 4.84
C VAL A 3 1.86 20.45 4.24
N GLU A 4 2.03 20.14 2.96
CA GLU A 4 1.29 19.10 2.27
C GLU A 4 2.18 17.87 2.12
N ILE A 5 1.65 16.69 2.46
CA ILE A 5 2.34 15.42 2.27
C ILE A 5 1.60 14.66 1.19
N LYS A 6 2.27 14.44 0.06
CA LYS A 6 1.78 13.61 -1.03
C LYS A 6 2.31 12.20 -0.85
N LEU A 7 1.42 11.21 -0.81
CA LEU A 7 1.77 9.80 -0.69
C LEU A 7 1.63 9.11 -2.05
N SER A 8 2.69 8.41 -2.46
CA SER A 8 2.66 7.46 -3.57
C SER A 8 2.69 6.06 -2.98
N ILE A 9 1.72 5.23 -3.33
CA ILE A 9 1.59 3.85 -2.87
C ILE A 9 1.43 2.97 -4.11
N GLU A 10 2.25 1.94 -4.20
CA GLU A 10 2.18 0.94 -5.26
C GLU A 10 2.12 -0.45 -4.63
N TRP A 11 1.29 -1.31 -5.19
CA TRP A 11 1.09 -2.69 -4.75
C TRP A 11 1.22 -3.63 -5.95
N TRP A 12 1.71 -4.84 -5.70
CA TRP A 12 1.79 -5.92 -6.67
C TRP A 12 1.57 -7.27 -5.99
N LEU A 13 1.16 -8.24 -6.79
CA LEU A 13 1.08 -9.64 -6.39
C LEU A 13 2.40 -10.34 -6.80
N PRO A 14 3.27 -10.74 -5.86
CA PRO A 14 4.45 -11.53 -6.19
C PRO A 14 4.05 -12.94 -6.68
N THR A 15 4.58 -13.34 -7.83
CA THR A 15 4.41 -14.68 -8.40
C THR A 15 5.78 -15.27 -8.80
N GLU A 16 5.84 -16.57 -9.10
CA GLU A 16 7.09 -17.20 -9.55
C GLU A 16 7.64 -16.58 -10.85
N GLY A 17 6.77 -15.94 -11.65
CA GLY A 17 7.12 -15.28 -12.92
C GLY A 17 7.48 -13.80 -12.79
N GLY A 18 7.38 -13.20 -11.59
CA GLY A 18 7.63 -11.79 -11.33
C GLY A 18 6.47 -11.13 -10.57
N ASN A 19 6.27 -9.84 -10.80
CA ASN A 19 5.21 -9.06 -10.14
C ASN A 19 4.01 -8.92 -11.07
N GLU A 20 2.84 -9.31 -10.59
CA GLU A 20 1.56 -9.13 -11.27
C GLU A 20 0.77 -7.94 -10.72
N ALA A 21 -0.15 -7.43 -11.53
CA ALA A 21 -1.03 -6.35 -11.11
C ALA A 21 -2.02 -6.84 -10.04
N VAL A 22 -2.35 -5.96 -9.11
CA VAL A 22 -3.37 -6.22 -8.09
C VAL A 22 -4.74 -6.44 -8.75
N PRO A 23 -5.44 -7.56 -8.47
CA PRO A 23 -6.79 -7.77 -8.97
C PRO A 23 -7.76 -6.72 -8.38
N GLU A 24 -8.73 -6.27 -9.18
CA GLU A 24 -9.60 -5.13 -8.85
C GLU A 24 -10.25 -5.22 -7.45
N GLY A 25 -10.72 -6.42 -7.07
CA GLY A 25 -11.39 -6.64 -5.78
C GLY A 25 -10.52 -6.36 -4.55
N TYR A 26 -9.19 -6.40 -4.68
CA TYR A 26 -8.25 -6.20 -3.57
C TYR A 26 -7.79 -4.76 -3.41
N LYS A 27 -8.02 -3.90 -4.41
CA LYS A 27 -7.47 -2.53 -4.41
C LYS A 27 -7.92 -1.73 -3.19
N ASP A 28 -9.19 -1.83 -2.84
CA ASP A 28 -9.77 -1.06 -1.72
C ASP A 28 -9.21 -1.54 -0.37
N VAL A 29 -9.17 -2.86 -0.13
CA VAL A 29 -8.64 -3.41 1.13
C VAL A 29 -7.15 -3.13 1.30
N LEU A 30 -6.37 -3.23 0.23
CA LEU A 30 -4.94 -2.91 0.25
C LEU A 30 -4.69 -1.41 0.45
N MET A 31 -5.55 -0.55 -0.10
CA MET A 31 -5.45 0.89 0.11
C MET A 31 -5.77 1.28 1.56
N GLU A 32 -6.79 0.67 2.18
CA GLU A 32 -7.08 0.91 3.60
C GLU A 32 -5.94 0.42 4.50
N ALA A 33 -5.41 -0.79 4.25
CA ALA A 33 -4.24 -1.30 4.96
C ALA A 33 -3.00 -0.38 4.80
N ALA A 34 -2.77 0.11 3.58
CA ALA A 34 -1.69 1.05 3.31
C ALA A 34 -1.87 2.35 4.09
N LYS A 35 -3.08 2.94 4.11
CA LYS A 35 -3.33 4.18 4.87
C LYS A 35 -2.95 4.02 6.33
N GLU A 36 -3.43 2.98 7.00
CA GLU A 36 -3.16 2.75 8.43
C GLU A 36 -1.66 2.67 8.73
N ARG A 37 -0.93 1.87 7.94
CA ARG A 37 0.52 1.67 8.12
C ARG A 37 1.32 2.91 7.75
N VAL A 38 1.05 3.49 6.59
CA VAL A 38 1.80 4.65 6.07
C VAL A 38 1.60 5.85 6.98
N PHE A 39 0.40 6.11 7.49
CA PHE A 39 0.19 7.21 8.43
C PHE A 39 0.99 7.04 9.73
N ALA A 40 1.07 5.81 10.27
CA ALA A 40 1.91 5.54 11.43
C ALA A 40 3.40 5.77 11.13
N MET A 41 3.88 5.28 9.98
CA MET A 41 5.29 5.46 9.58
C MET A 41 5.65 6.93 9.31
N VAL A 42 4.77 7.70 8.66
CA VAL A 42 4.97 9.14 8.46
C VAL A 42 5.03 9.86 9.81
N LYS A 43 4.15 9.51 10.76
CA LYS A 43 4.17 10.09 12.11
C LYS A 43 5.47 9.77 12.86
N ASP A 44 6.05 8.61 12.60
CA ASP A 44 7.33 8.18 13.17
C ASP A 44 8.56 8.76 12.42
N GLY A 45 8.33 9.56 11.38
CA GLY A 45 9.37 10.29 10.65
C GLY A 45 9.96 9.54 9.45
N TYR A 46 9.40 8.40 9.08
CA TYR A 46 9.77 7.70 7.85
C TYR A 46 9.24 8.44 6.62
N ARG A 47 9.95 8.31 5.51
CA ARG A 47 9.58 8.92 4.23
C ARG A 47 9.28 7.91 3.12
N GLU A 48 9.61 6.66 3.34
CA GLU A 48 9.35 5.56 2.42
C GLU A 48 9.48 4.23 3.18
N GLY A 49 8.94 3.17 2.60
CA GLY A 49 9.03 1.84 3.17
C GLY A 49 8.27 0.79 2.38
N GLU A 50 8.58 -0.47 2.71
CA GLU A 50 7.88 -1.63 2.16
C GLU A 50 6.54 -1.86 2.88
N LEU A 51 5.58 -2.40 2.14
CA LEU A 51 4.28 -2.83 2.62
C LEU A 51 4.13 -4.32 2.29
N ASN A 52 3.57 -5.07 3.23
CA ASN A 52 3.21 -6.47 3.03
C ASN A 52 1.82 -6.67 3.62
N GLU A 53 0.93 -7.34 2.90
CA GLU A 53 -0.43 -7.62 3.35
C GLU A 53 -0.94 -8.95 2.81
N THR A 54 -1.62 -9.73 3.65
CA THR A 54 -2.37 -10.90 3.21
C THR A 54 -3.85 -10.56 3.25
N ALA A 55 -4.51 -10.58 2.09
CA ALA A 55 -5.92 -10.25 1.99
C ALA A 55 -6.74 -11.48 1.57
N VAL A 56 -7.87 -11.68 2.26
CA VAL A 56 -8.86 -12.72 1.97
C VAL A 56 -10.17 -12.04 1.58
N LEU A 57 -10.72 -12.30 0.39
CA LEU A 57 -12.00 -11.75 -0.06
C LEU A 57 -13.13 -12.80 -0.14
N GLY A 58 -12.79 -14.08 -0.05
CA GLY A 58 -13.74 -15.19 -0.18
C GLY A 58 -14.32 -15.32 -1.60
N LEU A 59 -13.53 -14.95 -2.61
CA LEU A 59 -13.92 -15.09 -4.01
C LEU A 59 -13.81 -16.55 -4.47
N ASP A 60 -14.67 -16.98 -5.39
CA ASP A 60 -14.61 -18.33 -5.97
C ASP A 60 -13.24 -18.57 -6.64
N GLY A 61 -12.50 -19.57 -6.14
CA GLY A 61 -11.16 -19.91 -6.62
C GLY A 61 -10.00 -19.19 -5.93
N GLU A 62 -10.28 -18.36 -4.92
CA GLU A 62 -9.26 -17.80 -4.03
C GLU A 62 -8.70 -18.88 -3.08
N PRO A 63 -7.39 -18.84 -2.76
CA PRO A 63 -6.85 -19.68 -1.69
C PRO A 63 -7.54 -19.39 -0.35
N GLU A 64 -7.75 -20.42 0.48
CA GLU A 64 -8.36 -20.25 1.81
C GLU A 64 -7.53 -19.30 2.72
N ASP A 65 -6.23 -19.27 2.51
CA ASP A 65 -5.28 -18.41 3.24
C ASP A 65 -5.16 -16.99 2.63
N GLY A 66 -5.84 -16.72 1.51
CA GLY A 66 -5.80 -15.45 0.78
C GLY A 66 -4.61 -15.30 -0.15
N LEU A 67 -4.40 -14.06 -0.59
CA LEU A 67 -3.27 -13.67 -1.44
C LEU A 67 -2.34 -12.75 -0.66
N GLU A 68 -1.03 -13.04 -0.73
CA GLU A 68 0.02 -12.19 -0.16
C GLU A 68 0.43 -11.13 -1.19
N PHE A 69 0.26 -9.86 -0.83
CA PHE A 69 0.63 -8.71 -1.63
C PHE A 69 1.84 -8.01 -1.04
N GLN A 70 2.66 -7.47 -1.93
CA GLN A 70 3.79 -6.63 -1.59
C GLN A 70 3.57 -5.23 -2.15
N GLY A 71 4.10 -4.23 -1.48
CA GLY A 71 3.97 -2.86 -1.91
C GLY A 71 5.12 -2.00 -1.44
N TYR A 72 5.18 -0.80 -1.99
CA TYR A 72 6.12 0.22 -1.58
C TYR A 72 5.41 1.56 -1.51
N TRP A 73 5.76 2.35 -0.51
CA TRP A 73 5.25 3.70 -0.38
C TRP A 73 6.39 4.70 -0.27
N ARG A 74 6.13 5.93 -0.71
CA ARG A 74 6.98 7.09 -0.43
C ARG A 74 6.14 8.35 -0.23
N SER A 75 6.63 9.25 0.60
CA SER A 75 6.10 10.59 0.78
C SER A 75 6.93 11.64 0.05
N GLU A 76 6.27 12.67 -0.45
CA GLU A 76 6.87 13.92 -0.89
C GLU A 76 6.25 15.06 -0.09
N GLU A 77 7.09 15.84 0.60
CA GLU A 77 6.65 16.98 1.41
C GLU A 77 6.76 18.25 0.57
N THR A 78 5.66 18.99 0.44
CA THR A 78 5.64 20.30 -0.19
C THR A 78 5.35 21.35 0.89
N VAL A 79 6.22 22.35 1.02
CA VAL A 79 6.04 23.47 1.94
C VAL A 79 5.60 24.69 1.16
N SER A 80 4.42 25.20 1.48
CA SER A 80 3.87 26.43 0.89
C SER A 80 3.80 27.54 1.93
N ASN A 81 4.39 28.69 1.61
CA ASN A 81 4.19 29.94 2.32
C ASN A 81 3.20 30.76 1.50
N ASP A 82 1.92 30.73 1.85
CA ASP A 82 1.00 31.81 1.51
C ASP A 82 1.57 33.17 1.94
#